data_AF-A0A371CUB2-F1
#
_entry.id   AF-A0A371CUB2-F1
#
_cell.length_a   1.000
_cell.length_b   1.000
_cell.length_c   1.000
_cell.angle_alpha   90.00
_cell.angle_beta   90.00
_cell.angle_gamma   90.00
#
_symmetry.space_group_name_H-M   'P 1'
#
loop_
_entity.id
_entity.type
_entity.pdbx_description
1 polymer ?
#
loop_
_entity_poly.entity_id
_entity_poly.type
_entity_poly.pdbx_seq_one_letter_code
_entity_poly.pdbx_strand_id
1 'polypeptide(L)'
;MQGASSSSQHGCAAPLRPDAALLFTDIVLKRNRAHEQMGSRLSLSDKDHVHAHAAASLASLIKYRLKPTAGSLLAYLEDADLLHAVTDADTAIDNGFRFAGAFEVAAVVLQLGEAHAQDVRGGARFGKYKQLWRAYDVRQRILEKMRHAPSRYTCAEPSCGFRSLKAHQFRRCAGPCSPEVKPGYCSKACQRKDWARHKAVLPQHNHSNCGHTHAEVRNH
;
A
#
# COMPACT_ATOMS: atom_id res chain seq x y z
N MET A 1 -28.95 -4.06 36.09
CA MET A 1 -29.04 -4.23 34.63
C MET A 1 -28.13 -3.20 33.98
N GLN A 2 -26.99 -3.66 33.45
CA GLN A 2 -25.96 -2.82 32.83
C GLN A 2 -26.28 -2.70 31.33
N GLY A 3 -26.51 -1.49 30.85
CA GLY A 3 -26.70 -1.18 29.43
C GLY A 3 -25.36 -0.90 28.77
N ALA A 4 -25.08 -1.66 27.71
CA ALA A 4 -23.80 -1.71 27.02
C ALA A 4 -23.52 -0.45 26.17
N SER A 5 -22.32 0.10 26.34
CA SER A 5 -21.72 1.13 25.51
C SER A 5 -21.17 0.51 24.21
N SER A 6 -21.73 0.86 23.06
CA SER A 6 -21.23 0.47 21.74
C SER A 6 -20.17 1.45 21.24
N SER A 7 -18.90 1.09 21.36
CA SER A 7 -17.77 1.83 20.77
C SER A 7 -17.43 1.27 19.38
N SER A 8 -17.83 2.00 18.32
CA SER A 8 -17.43 1.68 16.95
C SER A 8 -15.96 2.07 16.73
N GLN A 9 -15.11 1.09 16.48
CA GLN A 9 -13.71 1.30 16.12
C GLN A 9 -13.62 1.65 14.63
N HIS A 10 -13.40 2.92 14.33
CA HIS A 10 -13.03 3.37 12.99
C HIS A 10 -11.53 3.12 12.78
N GLY A 11 -11.20 2.31 11.77
CA GLY A 11 -9.84 1.96 11.41
C GLY A 11 -9.01 3.17 11.01
N CYS A 12 -7.78 3.23 11.52
CA CYS A 12 -6.79 4.26 11.21
C CYS A 12 -6.32 4.14 9.74
N ALA A 13 -7.04 4.74 8.82
CA ALA A 13 -6.44 5.33 7.63
C ALA A 13 -6.11 6.79 7.99
N ALA A 14 -4.83 7.16 7.98
CA ALA A 14 -4.48 8.57 8.08
C ALA A 14 -5.20 9.32 6.94
N PRO A 15 -5.91 10.43 7.21
CA PRO A 15 -6.54 11.21 6.16
C PRO A 15 -5.47 11.64 5.16
N LEU A 16 -5.69 11.36 3.88
CA LEU A 16 -4.87 11.91 2.81
C LEU A 16 -4.94 13.44 2.96
N ARG A 17 -3.87 14.09 3.41
CA ARG A 17 -3.84 15.55 3.57
C ARG A 17 -3.91 16.18 2.17
N PRO A 18 -5.06 16.71 1.74
CA PRO A 18 -5.24 17.15 0.36
C PRO A 18 -4.27 18.26 0.00
N ASP A 19 -3.96 19.12 0.97
CA ASP A 19 -3.13 20.31 0.80
C ASP A 19 -1.68 19.98 0.45
N ALA A 20 -1.12 18.91 1.04
CA ALA A 20 0.25 18.47 0.73
C ALA A 20 0.33 17.82 -0.67
N ALA A 21 -0.69 17.05 -1.04
CA ALA A 21 -0.78 16.48 -2.39
C ALA A 21 -0.97 17.59 -3.44
N LEU A 22 -1.82 18.57 -3.15
CA LEU A 22 -2.05 19.73 -4.02
C LEU A 22 -0.79 20.58 -4.18
N LEU A 23 -0.05 20.87 -3.11
CA LEU A 23 1.24 21.58 -3.19
C LEU A 23 2.29 20.84 -4.02
N PHE A 24 2.42 19.53 -3.86
CA PHE A 24 3.33 18.74 -4.70
C PHE A 24 2.89 18.74 -6.16
N THR A 25 1.60 18.61 -6.43
CA THR A 25 1.08 18.65 -7.81
C THR A 25 1.21 20.03 -8.44
N ASP A 26 1.03 21.10 -7.67
CA ASP A 26 1.16 22.47 -8.15
C ASP A 26 2.64 22.82 -8.39
N ILE A 27 3.57 22.32 -7.57
CA ILE A 27 5.03 22.41 -7.83
C ILE A 27 5.40 21.65 -9.12
N VAL A 28 4.91 20.43 -9.30
CA VAL A 28 5.21 19.62 -10.50
C VAL A 28 4.60 20.26 -11.76
N LEU A 29 3.36 20.75 -11.69
CA LEU A 29 2.66 21.38 -12.82
C LEU A 29 3.21 22.77 -13.16
N LYS A 30 3.53 23.61 -12.16
CA LYS A 30 4.18 24.91 -12.37
C LYS A 30 5.57 24.76 -12.97
N ARG A 31 6.31 23.73 -12.55
CA ARG A 31 7.64 23.43 -13.09
C ARG A 31 7.56 22.93 -14.53
N ASN A 32 6.52 22.16 -14.90
CA ASN A 32 6.27 21.79 -16.30
C ASN A 32 5.89 22.98 -17.18
N ARG A 33 5.02 23.91 -16.72
CA ARG A 33 4.65 25.11 -17.50
C ARG A 33 5.80 26.11 -17.67
N ALA A 34 6.64 26.28 -16.65
CA ALA A 34 7.85 27.11 -16.77
C ALA A 34 8.85 26.54 -17.78
N HIS A 35 8.84 25.21 -17.97
CA HIS A 35 9.72 24.49 -18.87
C HIS A 35 9.23 24.49 -20.33
N GLU A 36 7.93 24.69 -20.58
CA GLU A 36 7.40 24.95 -21.93
C GLU A 36 7.83 26.33 -22.45
N GLN A 37 8.14 27.28 -21.56
CA GLN A 37 8.60 28.62 -21.93
C GLN A 37 10.13 28.76 -22.04
N MET A 38 10.91 27.85 -21.46
CA MET A 38 12.37 27.80 -21.60
C MET A 38 12.78 26.55 -22.38
N GLY A 39 13.07 26.75 -23.67
CA GLY A 39 13.50 25.72 -24.61
C GLY A 39 14.89 25.12 -24.34
N SER A 40 15.11 24.55 -23.16
CA SER A 40 16.27 23.71 -22.86
C SER A 40 15.79 22.35 -22.38
N ARG A 41 15.96 21.31 -23.22
CA ARG A 41 15.70 19.91 -22.87
C ARG A 41 16.65 19.50 -21.73
N LEU A 42 16.20 19.57 -20.48
CA LEU A 42 16.84 18.85 -19.39
C LEU A 42 16.49 17.37 -19.53
N SER A 43 17.51 16.52 -19.60
CA SER A 43 17.34 15.06 -19.53
C SER A 43 16.88 14.70 -18.12
N LEU A 44 15.58 14.55 -17.92
CA LEU A 44 15.03 13.98 -16.69
C LEU A 44 15.56 12.55 -16.55
N SER A 45 16.01 12.19 -15.35
CA SER A 45 16.36 10.80 -15.03
C SER A 45 15.11 9.93 -15.13
N ASP A 46 15.25 8.67 -15.57
CA ASP A 46 14.14 7.70 -15.62
C ASP A 46 13.37 7.64 -14.30
N LYS A 47 14.06 7.83 -13.16
CA LYS A 47 13.45 7.87 -11.82
C LYS A 47 12.57 9.11 -11.59
N ASP A 48 12.90 10.26 -12.16
CA ASP A 48 12.10 11.47 -12.01
C ASP A 48 10.84 11.38 -12.87
N HIS A 49 10.94 10.70 -14.02
CA HIS A 49 9.82 10.47 -14.92
C HIS A 49 8.73 9.57 -14.30
N VAL A 50 9.10 8.49 -13.61
CA VAL A 50 8.11 7.60 -12.96
C VAL A 50 7.38 8.25 -11.80
N HIS A 51 8.05 9.09 -11.01
CA HIS A 51 7.40 9.84 -9.93
C HIS A 51 6.48 10.92 -10.48
N ALA A 52 6.82 11.53 -11.63
CA ALA A 52 5.95 12.49 -12.30
C ALA A 52 4.62 11.85 -12.72
N HIS A 53 4.64 10.65 -13.32
CA HIS A 53 3.41 9.92 -13.63
C HIS A 53 2.61 9.56 -12.37
N ALA A 54 3.25 9.08 -11.31
CA ALA A 54 2.54 8.79 -10.06
C ALA A 54 1.86 10.04 -9.46
N ALA A 55 2.54 11.19 -9.49
CA ALA A 55 1.98 12.46 -9.03
C ALA A 55 0.85 12.96 -9.93
N ALA A 56 1.02 12.90 -11.25
CA ALA A 56 0.01 13.29 -12.24
C ALA A 56 -1.26 12.42 -12.13
N SER A 57 -1.10 11.12 -11.89
CA SER A 57 -2.19 10.19 -11.66
C SER A 57 -3.03 10.61 -10.44
N LEU A 58 -2.39 10.89 -9.31
CA LEU A 58 -3.06 11.35 -8.10
C LEU A 58 -3.72 12.73 -8.29
N ALA A 59 -3.03 13.66 -8.95
CA ALA A 59 -3.58 14.98 -9.25
C ALA A 59 -4.89 14.88 -10.03
N SER A 60 -4.90 14.04 -11.06
CA SER A 60 -6.06 13.85 -11.94
C SER A 60 -7.19 13.13 -11.20
N LEU A 61 -6.88 12.15 -10.34
CA LEU A 61 -7.90 11.53 -9.49
C LEU A 61 -8.54 12.54 -8.53
N ILE A 62 -7.76 13.43 -7.93
CA ILE A 62 -8.26 14.49 -7.05
C ILE A 62 -9.15 15.45 -7.85
N LYS A 63 -8.71 15.91 -9.02
CA LYS A 63 -9.51 16.78 -9.89
C LYS A 63 -10.84 16.13 -10.27
N TYR A 64 -10.80 14.86 -10.67
CA TYR A 64 -12.01 14.09 -10.97
C TYR A 64 -12.98 14.10 -9.79
N ARG A 65 -12.51 13.83 -8.57
CA ARG A 65 -13.35 13.77 -7.36
C ARG A 65 -14.00 15.10 -6.97
N LEU A 66 -13.41 16.21 -7.37
CA LEU A 66 -13.95 17.54 -7.09
C LEU A 66 -15.07 17.95 -8.07
N LYS A 67 -15.27 17.19 -9.15
CA LYS A 67 -16.31 17.50 -10.14
C LYS A 67 -17.69 17.07 -9.65
N PRO A 68 -18.75 17.84 -9.97
CA PRO A 68 -20.12 17.45 -9.64
C PRO A 68 -20.58 16.18 -10.38
N THR A 69 -19.93 15.85 -11.50
CA THR A 69 -20.21 14.64 -12.29
C THR A 69 -19.49 13.40 -11.76
N ALA A 70 -18.65 13.51 -10.73
CA ALA A 70 -17.96 12.37 -10.13
C ALA A 70 -18.97 11.31 -9.66
N GLY A 71 -18.72 10.04 -9.96
CA GLY A 71 -19.64 8.95 -9.63
C GLY A 71 -20.63 8.63 -10.75
N SER A 72 -20.82 9.49 -11.74
CA SER A 72 -21.83 9.30 -12.80
C SER A 72 -21.34 8.39 -13.94
N LEU A 73 -22.30 7.82 -14.69
CA LEU A 73 -22.00 7.13 -15.95
C LEU A 73 -21.33 8.05 -16.96
N LEU A 74 -21.78 9.31 -17.06
CA LEU A 74 -21.17 10.31 -17.96
C LEU A 74 -19.67 10.47 -17.65
N ALA A 75 -19.33 10.57 -16.37
CA ALA A 75 -17.93 10.63 -15.98
C ALA A 75 -17.16 9.34 -16.34
N TYR A 76 -17.76 8.17 -16.10
CA TYR A 76 -17.18 6.89 -16.51
C TYR A 76 -16.94 6.78 -18.03
N LEU A 77 -17.74 7.44 -18.87
CA LEU A 77 -17.61 7.39 -20.33
C LEU A 77 -16.70 8.48 -20.90
N GLU A 78 -16.69 9.67 -20.31
CA GLU A 78 -16.12 10.87 -20.97
C GLU A 78 -15.12 11.66 -20.13
N ASP A 79 -15.06 11.48 -18.80
CA ASP A 79 -14.20 12.33 -17.96
C ASP A 79 -12.70 12.16 -18.28
N ALA A 80 -12.06 13.26 -18.70
CA ALA A 80 -10.66 13.27 -19.08
C ALA A 80 -9.70 13.13 -17.89
N ASP A 81 -10.04 13.67 -16.71
CA ASP A 81 -9.19 13.57 -15.53
C ASP A 81 -9.20 12.13 -14.99
N LEU A 82 -10.34 11.44 -15.05
CA LEU A 82 -10.39 10.01 -14.72
C LEU A 82 -9.52 9.19 -15.70
N LEU A 83 -9.58 9.50 -16.99
CA LEU A 83 -8.76 8.83 -18.00
C LEU A 83 -7.26 9.09 -17.81
N HIS A 84 -6.86 10.32 -17.51
CA HIS A 84 -5.47 10.67 -17.20
C HIS A 84 -5.00 9.96 -15.93
N ALA A 85 -5.83 9.90 -14.88
CA ALA A 85 -5.50 9.20 -13.65
C ALA A 85 -5.14 7.72 -13.91
N VAL A 86 -5.94 7.03 -14.74
CA VAL A 86 -5.69 5.65 -15.14
C VAL A 86 -4.44 5.52 -16.00
N THR A 87 -4.29 6.40 -17.00
CA THR A 87 -3.16 6.37 -17.95
C THR A 87 -1.84 6.54 -17.22
N ASP A 88 -1.73 7.54 -16.35
CA ASP A 88 -0.52 7.80 -15.59
C ASP A 88 -0.25 6.72 -14.53
N ALA A 89 -1.29 6.13 -13.93
CA ALA A 89 -1.13 5.01 -13.01
C ALA A 89 -0.56 3.77 -13.71
N ASP A 90 -1.09 3.44 -14.88
CA ASP A 90 -0.62 2.32 -15.71
C ASP A 90 0.82 2.54 -16.16
N THR A 91 1.15 3.73 -16.68
CA THR A 91 2.51 4.10 -17.09
C THR A 91 3.50 4.05 -15.93
N ALA A 92 3.13 4.55 -14.75
CA ALA A 92 4.00 4.45 -13.57
C ALA A 92 4.29 2.99 -13.19
N ILE A 93 3.27 2.12 -13.24
CA ILE A 93 3.41 0.69 -12.93
C ILE A 93 4.25 -0.03 -14.00
N ASP A 94 4.03 0.27 -15.28
CA ASP A 94 4.78 -0.29 -16.39
C ASP A 94 6.27 0.01 -16.26
N ASN A 95 6.60 1.23 -15.85
CA ASN A 95 7.96 1.64 -15.51
C ASN A 95 8.45 1.17 -14.12
N GLY A 96 7.74 0.23 -13.49
CA GLY A 96 8.17 -0.43 -12.25
C GLY A 96 7.82 0.29 -10.95
N PHE A 97 7.14 1.44 -11.00
CA PHE A 97 6.77 2.20 -9.81
C PHE A 97 5.32 1.91 -9.36
N ARG A 98 5.19 1.09 -8.32
CA ARG A 98 3.89 0.75 -7.70
C ARG A 98 3.64 1.62 -6.48
N PHE A 99 2.56 2.38 -6.48
CA PHE A 99 2.19 3.30 -5.40
C PHE A 99 0.74 3.10 -4.97
N ALA A 100 0.41 3.56 -3.75
CA ALA A 100 -0.93 3.37 -3.17
C ALA A 100 -2.04 3.99 -4.05
N GLY A 101 -1.77 5.17 -4.61
CA GLY A 101 -2.70 5.91 -5.47
C GLY A 101 -3.14 5.17 -6.71
N ALA A 102 -2.25 4.42 -7.38
CA ALA A 102 -2.65 3.62 -8.54
C ALA A 102 -3.75 2.61 -8.18
N PHE A 103 -3.64 1.97 -7.01
CA PHE A 103 -4.66 1.02 -6.57
C PHE A 103 -5.97 1.71 -6.17
N GLU A 104 -5.90 2.96 -5.75
CA GLU A 104 -7.08 3.79 -5.48
C GLU A 104 -7.79 4.18 -6.78
N VAL A 105 -7.04 4.62 -7.80
CA VAL A 105 -7.55 4.86 -9.16
C VAL A 105 -8.27 3.62 -9.68
N ALA A 106 -7.60 2.46 -9.62
CA ALA A 106 -8.18 1.21 -10.06
C ALA A 106 -9.48 0.85 -9.32
N ALA A 107 -9.52 1.04 -8.00
CA ALA A 107 -10.71 0.80 -7.20
C ALA A 107 -11.89 1.70 -7.61
N VAL A 108 -11.63 2.99 -7.81
CA VAL A 108 -12.65 3.96 -8.24
C VAL A 108 -13.25 3.58 -9.59
N VAL A 109 -12.42 3.23 -10.57
CA VAL A 109 -12.90 2.86 -11.91
C VAL A 109 -13.70 1.55 -11.88
N LEU A 110 -13.24 0.55 -11.11
CA LEU A 110 -13.97 -0.71 -10.95
C LEU A 110 -15.32 -0.50 -10.26
N GLN A 111 -15.39 0.32 -9.21
CA GLN A 111 -16.64 0.67 -8.53
C GLN A 111 -17.61 1.40 -9.45
N LEU A 112 -17.12 2.33 -10.28
CA LEU A 112 -17.95 3.00 -11.29
C LEU A 112 -18.47 2.01 -12.33
N GLY A 113 -17.62 1.12 -12.82
CA GLY A 113 -18.02 0.12 -13.80
C GLY A 113 -19.08 -0.83 -13.23
N GLU A 114 -18.91 -1.28 -11.99
CA GLU A 114 -19.92 -2.08 -11.29
C GLU A 114 -21.24 -1.32 -11.13
N ALA A 115 -21.18 -0.07 -10.64
CA ALA A 115 -22.36 0.76 -10.39
C ALA A 115 -23.18 1.04 -11.67
N HIS A 116 -22.53 1.07 -12.84
CA HIS A 116 -23.17 1.41 -14.12
C HIS A 116 -23.14 0.26 -15.16
N ALA A 117 -22.93 -0.98 -14.70
CA ALA A 117 -22.90 -2.19 -15.52
C ALA A 117 -21.95 -2.12 -16.75
N GLN A 118 -20.75 -1.57 -16.55
CA GLN A 118 -19.72 -1.43 -17.58
C GLN A 118 -18.60 -2.46 -17.38
N ASP A 119 -18.17 -3.06 -18.49
CA ASP A 119 -16.95 -3.87 -18.49
C ASP A 119 -15.71 -2.99 -18.48
N VAL A 120 -15.09 -2.83 -17.31
CA VAL A 120 -13.87 -2.04 -17.14
C VAL A 120 -12.64 -2.70 -17.76
N ARG A 121 -12.55 -4.04 -17.68
CA ARG A 121 -11.31 -4.77 -17.95
C ARG A 121 -11.21 -5.28 -19.39
N GLY A 122 -12.36 -5.56 -19.99
CA GLY A 122 -12.51 -5.91 -21.41
C GLY A 122 -13.08 -4.77 -22.27
N GLY A 123 -13.68 -3.73 -21.67
CA GLY A 123 -14.30 -2.66 -22.42
C GLY A 123 -13.33 -1.69 -23.09
N ALA A 124 -13.86 -0.93 -24.06
CA ALA A 124 -13.07 -0.08 -24.94
C ALA A 124 -12.29 1.03 -24.21
N ARG A 125 -12.86 1.59 -23.14
CA ARG A 125 -12.26 2.77 -22.47
C ARG A 125 -11.04 2.40 -21.63
N PHE A 126 -11.18 1.41 -20.76
CA PHE A 126 -10.19 1.09 -19.73
C PHE A 126 -9.52 -0.27 -19.92
N GLY A 127 -10.00 -1.09 -20.86
CA GLY A 127 -9.49 -2.44 -21.06
C GLY A 127 -8.03 -2.50 -21.47
N LYS A 128 -7.47 -1.46 -22.09
CA LYS A 128 -6.07 -1.42 -22.54
C LYS A 128 -5.02 -1.31 -21.43
N TYR A 129 -5.38 -0.83 -20.24
CA TYR A 129 -4.45 -0.55 -19.13
C TYR A 129 -4.10 -1.80 -18.32
N LYS A 130 -3.47 -2.78 -18.98
CA LYS A 130 -3.29 -4.14 -18.45
C LYS A 130 -2.34 -4.17 -17.25
N GLN A 131 -1.39 -3.26 -17.14
CA GLN A 131 -0.41 -3.28 -16.04
C GLN A 131 -1.06 -2.87 -14.73
N LEU A 132 -1.91 -1.84 -14.76
CA LEU A 132 -2.72 -1.41 -13.64
C LEU A 132 -3.61 -2.55 -13.13
N TRP A 133 -4.35 -3.21 -14.03
CA TRP A 133 -5.26 -4.30 -13.65
C TRP A 133 -4.53 -5.49 -13.04
N ARG A 134 -3.43 -5.93 -13.67
CA ARG A 134 -2.59 -7.01 -13.15
C ARG A 134 -2.02 -6.67 -11.78
N ALA A 135 -1.50 -5.45 -11.60
CA ALA A 135 -0.95 -5.00 -10.32
C ALA A 135 -2.02 -4.93 -9.23
N TYR A 136 -3.22 -4.44 -9.57
CA TYR A 136 -4.36 -4.41 -8.66
C TYR A 136 -4.76 -5.82 -8.21
N ASP A 137 -4.88 -6.78 -9.11
CA ASP A 137 -5.23 -8.18 -8.78
C ASP A 137 -4.19 -8.85 -7.89
N VAL A 138 -2.91 -8.61 -8.16
CA VAL A 138 -1.83 -9.08 -7.29
C VAL A 138 -1.98 -8.49 -5.89
N ARG A 139 -2.26 -7.19 -5.79
CA ARG A 139 -2.47 -6.53 -4.49
C ARG A 139 -3.69 -7.08 -3.77
N GLN A 140 -4.82 -7.26 -4.43
CA GLN A 140 -6.04 -7.80 -3.81
C GLN A 140 -5.82 -9.22 -3.28
N ARG A 141 -5.14 -10.09 -4.05
CA ARG A 141 -4.76 -11.43 -3.57
C ARG A 141 -3.87 -11.39 -2.33
N ILE A 142 -2.96 -10.43 -2.23
CA ILE A 142 -2.12 -10.27 -1.03
C ILE A 142 -2.96 -9.78 0.14
N LEU A 143 -3.84 -8.80 -0.05
CA LEU A 143 -4.73 -8.29 0.99
C LEU A 143 -5.68 -9.38 1.51
N GLU A 144 -6.18 -10.25 0.64
CA GLU A 144 -7.00 -11.40 1.05
C GLU A 144 -6.18 -12.39 1.90
N LYS A 145 -4.96 -12.71 1.48
CA LYS A 145 -4.05 -13.54 2.29
C LYS A 145 -3.75 -12.91 3.65
N MET A 146 -3.65 -11.58 3.71
CA MET A 146 -3.46 -10.84 4.96
C MET A 146 -4.69 -10.90 5.87
N ARG A 147 -5.91 -10.87 5.31
CA ARG A 147 -7.15 -11.07 6.07
C ARG A 147 -7.22 -12.46 6.70
N HIS A 148 -6.87 -13.49 5.93
CA HIS A 148 -6.90 -14.88 6.44
C HIS A 148 -5.77 -15.21 7.41
N ALA A 149 -4.59 -14.60 7.26
CA ALA A 149 -3.42 -14.90 8.09
C ALA A 149 -2.68 -13.62 8.52
N PRO A 150 -3.32 -12.75 9.33
CA PRO A 150 -2.79 -11.42 9.66
C PRO A 150 -1.45 -11.47 10.39
N SER A 151 -1.23 -12.51 11.20
CA SER A 151 0.02 -12.76 11.93
C SER A 151 1.23 -13.01 11.02
N ARG A 152 1.02 -13.37 9.74
CA ARG A 152 2.13 -13.57 8.78
C ARG A 152 2.63 -12.28 8.15
N TYR A 153 1.87 -11.20 8.27
CA TYR A 153 2.11 -9.93 7.59
C TYR A 153 2.16 -8.73 8.55
N THR A 154 2.15 -8.98 9.85
CA THR A 154 2.17 -7.97 10.91
C THR A 154 3.25 -8.34 11.92
N CYS A 155 3.92 -7.33 12.47
CA CYS A 155 4.85 -7.52 13.57
C CYS A 155 4.07 -8.04 14.79
N ALA A 156 4.57 -9.10 15.43
CA ALA A 156 3.94 -9.66 16.62
C ALA A 156 4.15 -8.81 17.87
N GLU A 157 5.09 -7.86 17.86
CA GLU A 157 5.26 -6.90 18.96
C GLU A 157 4.07 -5.91 18.95
N PRO A 158 3.23 -5.86 20.02
CA PRO A 158 1.94 -5.20 19.98
C PRO A 158 2.00 -3.68 19.77
N SER A 159 3.07 -3.02 20.24
CA SER A 159 3.23 -1.57 20.13
C SER A 159 3.82 -1.12 18.79
N CYS A 160 4.39 -2.03 18.01
CA CYS A 160 5.07 -1.73 16.75
C CYS A 160 4.10 -1.41 15.62
N GLY A 161 3.04 -2.21 15.47
CA GLY A 161 2.04 -2.02 14.40
C GLY A 161 2.55 -2.17 12.97
N PHE A 162 3.83 -2.47 12.74
CA PHE A 162 4.41 -2.59 11.40
C PHE A 162 3.75 -3.73 10.62
N ARG A 163 3.32 -3.42 9.39
CA ARG A 163 2.70 -4.36 8.45
C ARG A 163 3.45 -4.31 7.13
N SER A 164 3.54 -5.46 6.46
CA SER A 164 4.12 -5.54 5.12
C SER A 164 3.28 -6.44 4.24
N LEU A 165 3.16 -6.07 2.96
CA LEU A 165 2.58 -6.93 1.92
C LEU A 165 3.47 -8.16 1.61
N LYS A 166 4.71 -8.18 2.12
CA LYS A 166 5.69 -9.25 1.90
C LYS A 166 5.94 -10.01 3.21
N ALA A 167 5.36 -11.20 3.34
CA ALA A 167 5.50 -12.04 4.54
C ALA A 167 6.97 -12.36 4.91
N HIS A 168 7.87 -12.45 3.92
CA HIS A 168 9.30 -12.74 4.14
C HIS A 168 10.08 -11.58 4.77
N GLN A 169 9.51 -10.36 4.84
CA GLN A 169 10.15 -9.25 5.55
C GLN A 169 10.15 -9.42 7.07
N PHE A 170 9.34 -10.34 7.59
CA PHE A 170 9.30 -10.66 9.00
C PHE A 170 10.28 -11.76 9.34
N ARG A 171 11.14 -11.48 10.32
CA ARG A 171 12.02 -12.47 10.95
C ARG A 171 11.17 -13.39 11.80
N ARG A 172 11.20 -14.69 11.53
CA ARG A 172 10.46 -15.68 12.30
C ARG A 172 11.26 -16.09 13.53
N CYS A 173 10.54 -16.42 14.61
CA CYS A 173 11.16 -17.06 15.77
C CYS A 173 11.84 -18.38 15.35
N ALA A 174 13.09 -18.56 15.75
CA ALA A 174 13.86 -19.78 15.49
C ALA A 174 13.49 -20.94 16.43
N GLY A 175 12.67 -20.70 17.46
CA GLY A 175 12.23 -21.72 18.41
C GLY A 175 11.22 -22.72 17.81
N PRO A 176 10.87 -23.77 18.58
CA PRO A 176 10.04 -24.90 18.14
C PRO A 176 8.55 -24.57 18.00
N CYS A 177 8.20 -23.28 17.82
CA CYS A 177 6.82 -22.85 17.59
C CYS A 177 6.25 -23.56 16.35
N SER A 178 4.99 -23.98 16.41
CA SER A 178 4.31 -24.46 15.21
C SER A 178 4.24 -23.37 14.14
N PRO A 179 4.29 -23.70 12.85
CA PRO A 179 4.27 -22.71 11.76
C PRO A 179 3.09 -21.72 11.80
N GLU A 180 1.95 -22.16 12.35
CA GLU A 180 0.69 -21.40 12.42
C GLU A 180 0.75 -20.30 13.48
N VAL A 181 1.41 -20.57 14.62
CA VAL A 181 1.55 -19.61 15.73
C VAL A 181 2.91 -18.91 15.78
N LYS A 182 3.83 -19.28 14.87
CA LYS A 182 5.20 -18.73 14.85
C LYS A 182 5.17 -17.22 14.57
N PRO A 183 5.54 -16.37 15.55
CA PRO A 183 5.46 -14.92 15.37
C PRO A 183 6.45 -14.43 14.33
N GLY A 184 6.08 -13.32 13.67
CA GLY A 184 6.95 -12.56 12.78
C GLY A 184 7.33 -11.22 13.39
N TYR A 185 8.61 -10.86 13.32
CA TYR A 185 9.11 -9.59 13.86
C TYR A 185 9.80 -8.77 12.77
N CYS A 186 9.53 -7.47 12.70
CA CYS A 186 10.23 -6.59 11.77
C CYS A 186 11.72 -6.40 12.13
N SER A 187 12.08 -6.64 13.40
CA SER A 187 13.43 -6.46 13.92
C SER A 187 13.71 -7.36 15.12
N LYS A 188 15.01 -7.60 15.41
CA LYS A 188 15.43 -8.27 16.65
C LYS A 188 15.01 -7.48 17.90
N ALA A 189 14.95 -6.15 17.82
CA ALA A 189 14.50 -5.32 18.92
C ALA A 189 13.04 -5.59 19.29
N CYS A 190 12.15 -5.69 18.29
CA CYS A 190 10.76 -6.07 18.51
C CYS A 190 10.62 -7.48 19.10
N GLN A 191 11.41 -8.45 18.61
CA GLN A 191 11.43 -9.79 19.19
C GLN A 191 11.82 -9.80 20.67
N ARG A 192 12.85 -9.02 21.07
CA ARG A 192 13.26 -8.94 22.48
C ARG A 192 12.20 -8.32 23.38
N LYS A 193 11.55 -7.24 22.93
CA LYS A 193 10.42 -6.62 23.66
C LYS A 193 9.28 -7.60 23.86
N ASP A 194 9.04 -8.42 22.85
CA ASP A 194 7.96 -9.40 22.84
C ASP A 194 8.23 -10.68 23.65
N TRP A 195 9.51 -10.94 23.94
CA TRP A 195 9.99 -12.27 24.31
C TRP A 195 9.30 -12.86 25.54
N ALA A 196 9.08 -12.05 26.58
CA ALA A 196 8.41 -12.50 27.81
C ALA A 196 7.01 -13.06 27.53
N ARG A 197 6.25 -12.36 26.67
CA ARG A 197 4.90 -12.79 26.26
C ARG A 197 4.96 -13.99 25.33
N HIS A 198 5.83 -13.96 24.33
CA HIS A 198 5.95 -15.05 23.36
C HIS A 198 6.36 -16.38 24.03
N LYS A 199 7.33 -16.33 24.96
CA LYS A 199 7.83 -17.51 25.68
C LYS A 199 6.74 -18.21 26.49
N ALA A 200 5.80 -17.45 27.06
CA ALA A 200 4.70 -18.01 27.87
C ALA A 200 3.73 -18.89 27.07
N VAL A 201 3.69 -18.75 25.73
CA VAL A 201 2.77 -19.46 24.84
C VAL A 201 3.44 -20.58 24.04
N LEU A 202 4.75 -20.78 24.21
CA LEU A 202 5.45 -21.90 23.58
C LEU A 202 5.05 -23.21 24.25
N PRO A 203 4.79 -24.30 23.50
CA PRO A 203 4.63 -25.62 24.10
C PRO A 203 5.88 -25.95 24.92
N GLN A 204 5.69 -26.39 26.17
CA GLN A 204 6.78 -26.72 27.11
C GLN A 204 7.53 -28.02 26.73
N HIS A 205 7.78 -28.28 25.45
CA HIS A 205 8.63 -29.40 25.07
C HIS A 205 10.10 -28.95 25.02
N ASN A 206 10.81 -29.31 26.11
CA ASN A 206 12.24 -29.15 26.39
C ASN A 206 12.77 -27.71 26.46
N HIS A 207 12.56 -27.10 27.63
CA HIS A 207 13.32 -25.98 28.16
C HIS A 207 14.79 -26.35 28.49
N SER A 208 15.58 -26.79 27.51
CA SER A 208 16.97 -27.17 27.76
C SER A 208 18.00 -26.60 26.79
N ASN A 209 17.68 -25.65 25.90
CA ASN A 209 18.76 -25.01 25.13
C ASN A 209 18.54 -23.63 24.46
N CYS A 210 17.53 -22.84 24.82
CA CYS A 210 17.34 -21.51 24.19
C CYS A 210 17.76 -20.32 25.08
N GLY A 211 18.78 -20.50 25.92
CA GLY A 211 19.20 -19.46 26.87
C GLY A 211 20.64 -19.57 27.36
N HIS A 212 21.63 -19.68 26.47
CA HIS A 212 23.03 -19.35 26.79
C HIS A 212 23.58 -18.47 25.65
N THR A 213 23.57 -17.14 25.81
CA THR A 213 24.72 -16.33 26.26
C THR A 213 26.01 -16.68 25.52
N HIS A 214 26.34 -15.92 24.47
CA HIS A 214 27.74 -15.67 24.12
C HIS A 214 28.37 -14.94 25.30
N ALA A 215 29.05 -15.69 26.15
CA ALA A 215 29.96 -15.15 27.15
C ALA A 215 31.17 -14.52 26.44
N GLU A 216 31.66 -13.43 27.03
CA GLU A 216 32.85 -12.69 26.64
C GLU A 216 34.06 -13.61 26.45
N VAL A 217 34.70 -13.51 25.29
CA VAL A 217 36.08 -13.96 25.12
C VAL A 217 36.98 -12.84 25.63
N ARG A 218 37.39 -12.91 26.90
CA ARG A 218 38.62 -12.25 27.38
C ARG A 218 39.79 -13.12 26.96
N ASN A 219 40.59 -12.61 26.02
CA ASN A 219 41.93 -13.14 25.75
C ASN A 219 42.94 -12.45 26.68
N HIS A 220 43.96 -13.25 27.02
CA HIS A 220 45.13 -12.99 27.84
C HIS A 220 45.83 -11.64 27.64
#